data_AF-A0A7V5YGE4-F1
#
_entry.id   AF-A0A7V5YGE4-F1
#
_cell.length_a   1.000
_cell.length_b   1.000
_cell.length_c   1.000
_cell.angle_alpha   90.00
_cell.angle_beta   90.00
_cell.angle_gamma   90.00
#
_symmetry.space_group_name_H-M   'P 1'
#
loop_
_entity.id
_entity.type
_entity.pdbx_description
1 polymer ?
#
loop_
_entity_poly.entity_id
_entity_poly.type
_entity_poly.pdbx_seq_one_letter_code
_entity_poly.pdbx_strand_id
1 'polypeptide(L)'
;MLRKKYYQFYANVNYRSCPECLALHGKISHSENSFASCPEDCHFTVVSFTRKELPFHKEQQREMRNAAQNELKRRKLFEQGISLLGEDNEQAISLLAESTRYDLYIPEVERLVEQKSEVLRNDKPLRERLLKLFVQAYSDKFGWRRYERLPELMRIAREQEGISRLREILA
;
A
#
# COMPACT_ATOMS: atom_id res chain seq x y z
N MET A 1 -13.57 30.80 -27.52
CA MET A 1 -13.91 29.46 -26.98
C MET A 1 -13.03 29.17 -25.77
N LEU A 2 -13.63 29.05 -24.57
CA LEU A 2 -12.91 28.56 -23.38
C LEU A 2 -12.31 27.19 -23.71
N ARG A 3 -10.98 27.05 -23.56
CA ARG A 3 -10.29 25.76 -23.76
C ARG A 3 -10.95 24.75 -22.82
N LYS A 4 -11.54 23.67 -23.36
CA LYS A 4 -12.09 22.57 -22.55
C LYS A 4 -10.95 22.01 -21.69
N LYS A 5 -11.03 22.26 -20.38
CA LYS A 5 -10.14 21.69 -19.37
C LYS A 5 -10.76 20.39 -18.84
N TYR A 6 -9.87 19.51 -18.44
CA TYR A 6 -10.18 18.30 -17.69
C TYR A 6 -9.40 18.35 -16.38
N TYR A 7 -9.82 17.54 -15.42
CA TYR A 7 -9.23 17.44 -14.10
C TYR A 7 -9.05 15.98 -13.77
N GLN A 8 -7.91 15.60 -13.20
CA GLN A 8 -7.65 14.25 -12.70
C GLN A 8 -7.32 14.28 -11.21
N PHE A 9 -7.90 13.34 -10.47
CA PHE A 9 -7.74 13.21 -9.03
C PHE A 9 -6.56 12.29 -8.69
N TYR A 10 -5.65 12.78 -7.85
CA TYR A 10 -4.47 12.07 -7.37
C TYR A 10 -4.55 11.93 -5.85
N ALA A 11 -4.52 10.70 -5.40
CA ALA A 11 -4.40 10.34 -3.98
C ALA A 11 -3.08 9.60 -3.80
N ASN A 12 -2.54 9.61 -2.58
CA ASN A 12 -1.46 8.70 -2.26
C ASN A 12 -2.02 7.27 -2.25
N VAL A 13 -1.32 6.31 -2.85
CA VAL A 13 -1.73 4.90 -2.83
C VAL A 13 -0.91 4.18 -1.78
N ASN A 14 -1.40 4.20 -0.54
CA ASN A 14 -0.75 3.57 0.60
C ASN A 14 -1.75 3.21 1.72
N TYR A 15 -1.25 2.57 2.76
CA TYR A 15 -2.03 2.11 3.92
C TYR A 15 -2.77 3.22 4.69
N ARG A 16 -2.41 4.51 4.51
CA ARG A 16 -3.07 5.64 5.18
C ARG A 16 -4.22 6.24 4.39
N SER A 17 -4.33 5.90 3.10
CA SER A 17 -5.34 6.53 2.25
C SER A 17 -6.67 5.80 2.37
N CYS A 18 -7.74 6.55 2.58
CA CYS A 18 -9.07 5.99 2.81
C CYS A 18 -9.64 5.34 1.51
N PRO A 19 -10.56 4.37 1.64
CA PRO A 19 -11.17 3.70 0.48
C PRO A 19 -11.86 4.66 -0.50
N GLU A 20 -12.46 5.74 -0.01
CA GLU A 20 -13.14 6.76 -0.82
C GLU A 20 -12.16 7.50 -1.71
N CYS A 21 -11.00 7.90 -1.17
CA CYS A 21 -9.94 8.54 -1.93
C CYS A 21 -9.32 7.59 -2.96
N LEU A 22 -9.12 6.32 -2.59
CA LEU A 22 -8.65 5.29 -3.51
C LEU A 22 -9.66 5.03 -4.64
N ALA A 23 -10.96 5.10 -4.37
CA ALA A 23 -12.01 4.98 -5.39
C ALA A 23 -12.03 6.15 -6.39
N LEU A 24 -11.62 7.34 -5.94
CA LEU A 24 -11.48 8.52 -6.80
C LEU A 24 -10.12 8.57 -7.52
N HIS A 25 -9.12 7.80 -7.10
CA HIS A 25 -7.77 7.83 -7.66
C HIS A 25 -7.77 7.58 -9.18
N GLY A 26 -7.24 8.56 -9.93
CA GLY A 26 -7.18 8.56 -11.38
C GLY A 26 -8.49 8.93 -12.08
N LYS A 27 -9.58 9.25 -11.36
CA LYS A 27 -10.84 9.71 -11.96
C LYS A 27 -10.61 11.00 -12.72
N ILE A 28 -11.16 11.08 -13.94
CA ILE A 28 -11.10 12.25 -14.81
C ILE A 28 -12.49 12.89 -14.86
N SER A 29 -12.54 14.22 -14.77
CA SER A 29 -13.78 14.99 -14.87
C SER A 29 -13.61 16.27 -15.68
N HIS A 30 -14.72 16.84 -16.11
CA HIS A 30 -14.81 18.16 -16.74
C HIS A 30 -14.92 19.31 -15.74
N SER A 31 -15.18 19.01 -14.47
CA SER A 31 -15.34 19.98 -13.39
C SER A 31 -14.48 19.59 -12.19
N GLU A 32 -13.75 20.55 -11.65
CA GLU A 32 -12.93 20.39 -10.44
C GLU A 32 -13.79 20.03 -9.22
N ASN A 33 -14.95 20.68 -9.09
CA ASN A 33 -15.88 20.50 -7.96
C ASN A 33 -16.65 19.17 -8.01
N SER A 34 -16.33 18.26 -8.94
CA SER A 34 -16.99 16.95 -9.07
C SER A 34 -16.33 15.85 -8.23
N PHE A 35 -15.20 16.15 -7.59
CA PHE A 35 -14.56 15.25 -6.64
C PHE A 35 -15.11 15.55 -5.24
N ALA A 36 -15.62 14.52 -4.57
CA ALA A 36 -16.09 14.66 -3.20
C ALA A 36 -14.92 14.99 -2.27
N SER A 37 -15.20 15.76 -1.22
CA SER A 37 -14.25 15.96 -0.12
C SER A 37 -13.95 14.63 0.57
N CYS A 38 -12.71 14.43 1.00
CA CYS A 38 -12.32 13.26 1.78
C CYS A 38 -12.89 13.37 3.21
N PRO A 39 -13.57 12.33 3.74
CA PRO A 39 -14.08 12.33 5.11
C PRO A 39 -12.98 12.21 6.17
N GLU A 40 -11.82 11.64 5.82
CA GLU A 40 -10.69 11.34 6.72
C GLU A 40 -9.52 12.33 6.57
N ASP A 41 -9.76 13.48 5.95
CA ASP A 41 -8.73 14.51 5.69
C ASP A 41 -7.47 13.97 4.98
N CYS A 42 -7.65 12.97 4.11
CA CYS A 42 -6.55 12.40 3.33
C CYS A 42 -5.97 13.45 2.38
N HIS A 43 -4.64 13.44 2.24
CA HIS A 43 -3.98 14.28 1.26
C HIS A 43 -4.27 13.82 -0.18
N PHE A 44 -4.84 14.71 -0.99
CA PHE A 44 -5.05 14.52 -2.42
C PHE A 44 -4.77 15.81 -3.19
N THR A 45 -4.52 15.66 -4.49
CA THR A 45 -4.30 16.77 -5.43
C THR A 45 -5.18 16.58 -6.64
N VAL A 46 -5.76 17.68 -7.14
CA VAL A 46 -6.47 17.69 -8.42
C VAL A 46 -5.62 18.44 -9.44
N VAL A 47 -5.26 17.77 -10.54
CA VAL A 47 -4.43 18.36 -11.59
C VAL A 47 -5.29 18.64 -12.81
N SER A 48 -5.25 19.88 -13.29
CA SER A 48 -5.93 20.27 -14.52
C SER A 48 -5.06 19.98 -15.75
N PHE A 49 -5.67 19.53 -16.84
CA PHE A 49 -5.00 19.28 -18.12
C PHE A 49 -5.91 19.63 -19.31
N THR A 50 -5.33 19.72 -20.50
CA THR A 50 -6.01 20.11 -21.73
C THR A 50 -6.56 18.90 -22.50
N ARG A 51 -7.50 19.14 -23.43
CA ARG A 51 -8.01 18.09 -24.32
C ARG A 51 -6.91 17.34 -25.10
N LYS A 52 -5.79 18.00 -25.43
CA LYS A 52 -4.68 17.36 -26.17
C LYS A 52 -3.98 16.28 -25.35
N GLU A 53 -3.95 16.44 -24.03
CA GLU A 53 -3.30 15.51 -23.09
C GLU A 53 -4.23 14.37 -22.66
N LEU A 54 -5.51 14.40 -23.07
CA LEU A 54 -6.52 13.40 -22.67
C LEU A 54 -6.13 11.94 -22.97
N PRO A 55 -5.51 11.58 -24.11
CA PRO A 55 -5.05 10.21 -24.35
C PRO A 55 -4.07 9.73 -23.29
N PHE A 56 -3.07 10.55 -22.95
CA PHE A 56 -2.06 10.26 -21.92
C PHE A 56 -2.70 10.07 -20.53
N HIS A 57 -3.57 11.00 -20.12
CA HIS A 57 -4.24 10.89 -18.82
C HIS A 57 -5.21 9.68 -18.74
N LYS A 58 -5.79 9.25 -19.86
CA LYS A 58 -6.62 8.03 -19.90
C LYS A 58 -5.79 6.76 -19.71
N GLU A 59 -4.57 6.72 -20.22
CA GLU A 59 -3.64 5.62 -19.97
C GLU A 59 -3.22 5.63 -18.49
N GLN A 60 -2.77 6.78 -17.99
CA GLN A 60 -2.41 6.97 -16.59
C GLN A 60 -3.56 6.59 -15.63
N GLN A 61 -4.80 6.96 -15.98
CA GLN A 61 -6.01 6.59 -15.21
C GLN A 61 -6.11 5.07 -15.00
N ARG A 62 -5.75 4.25 -15.99
CA ARG A 62 -5.82 2.78 -15.85
C ARG A 62 -4.80 2.28 -14.84
N GLU A 63 -3.56 2.74 -14.96
CA GLU A 63 -2.48 2.37 -14.04
C GLU A 63 -2.79 2.80 -12.60
N MET A 64 -3.26 4.03 -12.43
CA MET A 64 -3.70 4.59 -11.15
C MET A 64 -4.80 3.71 -10.53
N ARG A 65 -5.87 3.42 -11.28
CA ARG A 65 -6.97 2.58 -10.77
C ARG A 65 -6.50 1.18 -10.38
N ASN A 66 -5.63 0.57 -11.17
CA ASN A 66 -5.06 -0.73 -10.85
C ASN A 66 -4.24 -0.67 -9.55
N ALA A 67 -3.43 0.37 -9.35
CA ALA A 67 -2.67 0.56 -8.11
C ALA A 67 -3.59 0.72 -6.89
N ALA A 68 -4.65 1.53 -7.01
CA ALA A 68 -5.63 1.72 -5.93
C ALA A 68 -6.39 0.42 -5.58
N GLN A 69 -6.82 -0.35 -6.59
CA GLN A 69 -7.46 -1.64 -6.39
C GLN A 69 -6.52 -2.66 -5.75
N ASN A 70 -5.25 -2.68 -6.16
CA ASN A 70 -4.23 -3.53 -5.57
C ASN A 70 -4.00 -3.20 -4.09
N GLU A 71 -3.96 -1.91 -3.73
CA GLU A 71 -3.84 -1.49 -2.32
C GLU A 71 -5.05 -1.90 -1.49
N LEU A 72 -6.27 -1.77 -2.01
CA LEU A 72 -7.49 -2.24 -1.32
C LEU A 72 -7.47 -3.76 -1.14
N LYS A 73 -7.07 -4.51 -2.18
CA LYS A 73 -6.95 -5.97 -2.10
C LYS A 73 -5.88 -6.38 -1.09
N ARG A 74 -4.72 -5.74 -1.11
CA ARG A 74 -3.65 -5.95 -0.13
C ARG A 74 -4.16 -5.77 1.30
N ARG A 75 -4.82 -4.64 1.57
CA ARG A 75 -5.38 -4.33 2.90
C ARG A 75 -6.33 -5.42 3.37
N LYS A 76 -7.27 -5.82 2.52
CA LYS A 76 -8.22 -6.90 2.83
C LYS A 76 -7.51 -8.22 3.16
N LEU A 77 -6.53 -8.62 2.35
CA LEU A 77 -5.75 -9.85 2.59
C LEU A 77 -4.98 -9.76 3.92
N PHE A 78 -4.38 -8.59 4.21
CA PHE A 78 -3.63 -8.37 5.43
C PHE A 78 -4.52 -8.46 6.68
N GLU A 79 -5.67 -7.77 6.66
CA GLU A 79 -6.65 -7.79 7.75
C GLU A 79 -7.22 -9.19 7.99
N GLN A 80 -7.56 -9.92 6.92
CA GLN A 80 -8.01 -11.31 7.03
C GLN A 80 -6.91 -12.22 7.59
N GLY A 81 -5.66 -12.04 7.12
CA GLY A 81 -4.50 -12.76 7.64
C GLY A 81 -4.29 -12.52 9.13
N ILE A 82 -4.40 -11.27 9.58
CA ILE A 82 -4.36 -10.95 11.02
C ILE A 82 -5.48 -11.67 11.75
N SER A 83 -6.73 -11.59 11.28
CA SER A 83 -7.85 -12.17 12.02
C SER A 83 -7.65 -13.65 12.35
N LEU A 84 -7.07 -14.41 11.42
CA LEU A 84 -6.84 -15.86 11.55
C LEU A 84 -5.61 -16.24 12.39
N LEU A 85 -4.71 -15.30 12.73
CA LEU A 85 -3.58 -15.61 13.60
C LEU A 85 -4.07 -16.07 14.98
N GLY A 86 -3.66 -17.26 15.40
CA GLY A 86 -4.10 -17.95 16.61
C GLY A 86 -5.29 -18.89 16.42
N GLU A 87 -5.97 -18.84 15.27
CA GLU A 87 -7.09 -19.72 14.93
C GLU A 87 -6.69 -20.72 13.83
N ASP A 88 -6.19 -20.20 12.71
CA ASP A 88 -5.66 -20.96 11.58
C ASP A 88 -4.38 -20.30 11.06
N ASN A 89 -3.25 -20.67 11.67
CA ASN A 89 -1.95 -20.06 11.40
C ASN A 89 -1.46 -20.33 9.97
N GLU A 90 -1.82 -21.45 9.35
CA GLU A 90 -1.41 -21.76 7.99
C GLU A 90 -2.13 -20.86 6.99
N GLN A 91 -3.44 -20.73 7.13
CA GLN A 91 -4.22 -19.84 6.29
C GLN A 91 -3.86 -18.37 6.52
N ALA A 92 -3.60 -17.97 7.78
CA ALA A 92 -3.12 -16.63 8.12
C ALA A 92 -1.83 -16.28 7.38
N ILE A 93 -0.83 -17.16 7.42
CA ILE A 93 0.46 -16.96 6.73
C ILE A 93 0.26 -16.90 5.22
N SER A 94 -0.60 -17.74 4.65
CA SER A 94 -0.91 -17.73 3.22
C SER A 94 -1.48 -16.37 2.76
N LEU A 95 -2.46 -15.83 3.50
CA LEU A 95 -3.07 -14.53 3.21
C LEU A 95 -2.08 -13.37 3.38
N LEU A 96 -1.26 -13.40 4.44
CA LEU A 96 -0.22 -12.40 4.65
C LEU A 96 0.82 -12.45 3.53
N ALA A 97 1.21 -13.64 3.07
CA ALA A 97 2.12 -13.80 1.96
C ALA A 97 1.53 -13.35 0.62
N GLU A 98 0.23 -13.54 0.39
CA GLU A 98 -0.44 -12.98 -0.78
C GLU A 98 -0.50 -11.44 -0.71
N SER A 99 -0.81 -10.88 0.46
CA SER A 99 -0.81 -9.43 0.69
C SER A 99 0.55 -8.83 0.35
N THR A 100 1.65 -9.42 0.82
CA THR A 100 2.99 -8.85 0.61
C THR A 100 3.44 -8.81 -0.86
N ARG A 101 2.77 -9.53 -1.76
CA ARG A 101 3.03 -9.43 -3.22
C ARG A 101 2.62 -8.07 -3.81
N TYR A 102 1.74 -7.34 -3.12
CA TYR A 102 1.30 -6.00 -3.54
C TYR A 102 2.15 -4.91 -2.91
N ASP A 103 2.30 -4.95 -1.59
CA ASP A 103 3.19 -4.07 -0.83
C ASP A 103 3.35 -4.58 0.61
N LEU A 104 4.37 -4.08 1.31
CA LEU A 104 4.56 -4.27 2.76
C LEU A 104 4.93 -2.95 3.42
N TYR A 105 4.20 -2.62 4.48
CA TYR A 105 4.39 -1.40 5.27
C TYR A 105 4.70 -1.77 6.72
N ILE A 106 5.84 -1.31 7.24
CA ILE A 106 6.26 -1.58 8.62
C ILE A 106 5.18 -1.20 9.65
N PRO A 107 4.52 -0.04 9.56
CA PRO A 107 3.49 0.34 10.54
C PRO A 107 2.32 -0.65 10.63
N GLU A 108 2.03 -1.38 9.55
CA GLU A 108 0.99 -2.41 9.61
C GLU A 108 1.47 -3.70 10.26
N VAL A 109 2.77 -4.03 10.14
CA VAL A 109 3.38 -5.16 10.87
C VAL A 109 3.47 -4.83 12.37
N GLU A 110 3.81 -3.58 12.72
CA GLU A 110 3.78 -3.13 14.12
C GLU A 110 2.39 -3.29 14.74
N ARG A 111 1.35 -2.84 14.03
CA ARG A 111 -0.05 -3.03 14.44
C ARG A 111 -0.43 -4.50 14.56
N LEU A 112 0.03 -5.36 13.64
CA LEU A 112 -0.18 -6.81 13.72
C LEU A 112 0.43 -7.37 15.01
N VAL A 113 1.67 -7.01 15.32
CA VAL A 113 2.38 -7.47 16.53
C VAL A 113 1.68 -7.01 17.80
N GLU A 114 1.19 -5.77 17.82
CA GLU A 114 0.41 -5.23 18.93
C GLU A 114 -0.90 -6.01 19.13
N GLN A 115 -1.70 -6.16 18.06
CA GLN A 115 -3.01 -6.83 18.11
C GLN A 115 -2.93 -8.32 18.44
N LYS A 116 -1.85 -9.00 18.05
CA LYS A 116 -1.66 -10.45 18.23
C LYS A 116 -0.53 -10.77 19.21
N SER A 117 -0.21 -9.83 20.09
CA SER A 117 0.93 -9.93 21.02
C SER A 117 0.90 -11.21 21.87
N GLU A 118 -0.26 -11.62 22.39
CA GLU A 118 -0.38 -12.84 23.19
C GLU A 118 -0.08 -14.10 22.36
N VAL A 119 -0.67 -14.23 21.18
CA VAL A 119 -0.44 -15.36 20.25
C VAL A 119 1.04 -15.46 19.90
N LEU A 120 1.67 -14.33 19.56
CA LEU A 120 3.08 -14.29 19.12
C LEU A 120 4.09 -14.48 20.26
N ARG A 121 3.71 -14.19 21.51
CA ARG A 121 4.53 -14.51 22.69
C ARG A 121 4.55 -16.01 22.98
N ASN A 122 3.43 -16.68 22.76
CA ASN A 122 3.25 -18.09 23.09
C ASN A 122 3.70 -19.05 21.96
N ASP A 123 3.79 -18.57 20.72
CA ASP A 123 4.18 -19.37 19.55
C ASP A 123 5.44 -18.81 18.86
N LYS A 124 6.60 -19.25 19.36
CA LYS A 124 7.91 -18.87 18.77
C LYS A 124 8.07 -19.33 17.31
N PRO A 125 7.73 -20.59 16.94
CA PRO A 125 7.78 -21.01 15.53
C PRO A 125 6.95 -20.13 14.59
N LEU A 126 5.73 -19.73 14.98
CA LEU A 126 4.91 -18.81 14.20
C LEU A 126 5.62 -17.46 14.00
N ARG A 127 6.19 -16.91 15.08
CA ARG A 127 6.91 -15.63 15.03
C ARG A 127 8.10 -15.68 14.08
N GLU A 128 8.89 -16.75 14.11
CA GLU A 128 10.02 -16.96 13.19
C GLU A 128 9.55 -17.07 11.73
N ARG A 129 8.42 -17.73 11.47
CA ARG A 129 7.83 -17.81 10.12
C ARG A 129 7.37 -16.46 9.60
N LEU A 130 6.70 -15.66 10.44
CA LEU A 130 6.28 -14.30 10.11
C LEU A 130 7.47 -13.38 9.87
N LEU A 131 8.51 -13.46 10.71
CA LEU A 131 9.74 -12.70 10.54
C LEU A 131 10.39 -13.03 9.19
N LYS A 132 10.54 -14.32 8.86
CA LYS A 132 11.10 -14.76 7.59
C LYS A 132 10.29 -14.24 6.40
N LEU A 133 8.96 -14.35 6.47
CA LEU A 133 8.06 -13.87 5.44
C LEU A 133 8.22 -12.37 5.20
N PHE A 134 8.12 -11.56 6.26
CA PHE A 134 8.14 -10.10 6.13
C PHE A 134 9.52 -9.58 5.76
N VAL A 135 10.61 -10.15 6.27
CA VAL A 135 11.97 -9.76 5.87
C VAL A 135 12.19 -10.02 4.39
N GLN A 136 11.81 -11.20 3.89
CA GLN A 136 11.93 -11.53 2.47
C GLN A 136 11.12 -10.54 1.62
N ALA A 137 9.83 -10.35 1.93
CA ALA A 137 8.98 -9.45 1.18
C ALA A 137 9.45 -7.99 1.23
N TYR A 138 9.97 -7.53 2.37
CA TYR A 138 10.46 -6.17 2.51
C TYR A 138 11.73 -5.94 1.67
N SER A 139 12.63 -6.93 1.62
CA SER A 139 13.81 -6.91 0.75
C SER A 139 13.43 -6.92 -0.73
N ASP A 140 12.55 -7.85 -1.14
CA ASP A 140 12.08 -7.99 -2.53
C ASP A 140 11.47 -6.70 -3.08
N LYS A 141 10.76 -5.95 -2.23
CA LYS A 141 10.16 -4.65 -2.58
C LYS A 141 11.18 -3.63 -3.08
N PHE A 142 12.42 -3.64 -2.58
CA PHE A 142 13.48 -2.73 -3.06
C PHE A 142 14.09 -3.13 -4.41
N GLY A 143 13.72 -4.29 -4.95
CA GLY A 143 14.00 -4.69 -6.33
C GLY A 143 12.96 -4.18 -7.34
N TRP A 144 11.87 -3.53 -6.90
CA TRP A 144 10.85 -3.06 -7.82
C TRP A 144 11.25 -1.74 -8.49
N ARG A 145 10.85 -1.56 -9.76
CA ARG A 145 11.15 -0.38 -10.60
C ARG A 145 10.90 0.98 -9.94
N ARG A 146 9.93 1.08 -9.02
CA ARG A 146 9.63 2.31 -8.29
C ARG A 146 10.69 2.69 -7.24
N TYR A 147 11.45 1.72 -6.73
CA TYR A 147 12.54 1.93 -5.76
C TYR A 147 13.92 1.97 -6.41
N GLU A 148 14.08 1.44 -7.63
CA GLU A 148 15.31 1.59 -8.44
C GLU A 148 15.66 3.06 -8.72
N ARG A 149 14.67 3.96 -8.67
CA ARG A 149 14.88 5.40 -8.87
C ARG A 149 15.53 6.12 -7.69
N LEU A 150 15.64 5.45 -6.53
CA LEU A 150 16.32 6.01 -5.37
C LEU A 150 17.84 5.85 -5.52
N PRO A 151 18.65 6.81 -5.02
CA PRO A 151 20.09 6.61 -4.90
C PRO A 151 20.40 5.31 -4.17
N GLU A 152 21.35 4.52 -4.68
CA GLU A 152 21.61 3.16 -4.20
C GLU A 152 21.88 3.10 -2.69
N LEU A 153 22.71 4.00 -2.17
CA LEU A 153 23.01 4.08 -0.74
C LEU A 153 21.76 4.37 0.11
N MET A 154 20.84 5.22 -0.38
CA MET A 154 19.58 5.49 0.31
C MET A 154 18.64 4.28 0.29
N ARG A 155 18.64 3.54 -0.82
CA ARG A 155 17.85 2.32 -0.97
C ARG A 155 18.30 1.25 0.03
N ILE A 156 19.62 1.00 0.09
CA ILE A 156 20.23 0.05 1.04
C ILE A 156 19.96 0.49 2.49
N ALA A 157 20.14 1.78 2.80
CA ALA A 157 19.89 2.28 4.16
C ALA A 157 18.44 2.06 4.60
N ARG A 158 17.46 2.38 3.74
CA ARG A 158 16.02 2.18 4.03
C ARG A 158 15.65 0.70 4.16
N GLU A 159 16.26 -0.16 3.35
CA GLU A 159 16.07 -1.60 3.44
C GLU A 159 16.58 -2.14 4.78
N GLN A 160 17.82 -1.77 5.15
CA GLN A 160 18.44 -2.19 6.41
C GLN A 160 17.68 -1.69 7.63
N GLU A 161 17.27 -0.42 7.63
CA GLU A 161 16.46 0.18 8.70
C GLU A 161 15.16 -0.61 8.90
N GLY A 162 14.46 -0.92 7.81
CA GLY A 162 13.21 -1.65 7.88
C GLY A 162 13.37 -3.12 8.29
N ILE A 163 14.40 -3.80 7.80
CA ILE A 163 14.72 -5.18 8.24
C ILE A 163 15.09 -5.19 9.72
N SER A 164 15.87 -4.20 10.18
CA SER A 164 16.19 -4.06 11.60
C SER A 164 14.93 -3.90 12.43
N ARG A 165 13.99 -3.05 11.99
CA ARG A 165 12.72 -2.85 12.69
C ARG A 165 11.86 -4.11 12.71
N LEU A 166 11.78 -4.85 11.61
CA LEU A 166 11.07 -6.14 11.55
C LEU A 166 11.67 -7.15 12.53
N ARG A 167 13.00 -7.23 12.63
CA ARG A 167 13.68 -8.08 13.60
C ARG A 167 13.40 -7.63 15.04
N GLU A 168 13.36 -6.34 15.31
CA GLU A 168 13.07 -5.83 16.66
C GLU A 168 11.66 -6.24 17.14
N ILE A 169 10.65 -6.17 16.26
CA ILE A 169 9.25 -6.42 16.63
C ILE A 169 8.84 -7.90 16.54
N LEU A 170 9.61 -8.76 15.86
CA LEU A 170 9.30 -10.17 15.64
C LEU A 170 10.44 -11.15 16.00
N ALA A 171 11.54 -10.70 16.63
CA ALA A 171 12.53 -11.63 17.21
C ALA A 171 11.97 -12.33 18.45
#